data_AF-A0A1Q3QV10-F1
#
_entry.id   AF-A0A1Q3QV10-F1
#
_cell.length_a   1.000
_cell.length_b   1.000
_cell.length_c   1.000
_cell.angle_alpha   90.00
_cell.angle_beta   90.00
_cell.angle_gamma   90.00
#
_symmetry.space_group_name_H-M   'P 1'
#
loop_
_entity.id
_entity.type
_entity.pdbx_description
1 polymer ?
#
loop_
_entity_poly.entity_id
_entity_poly.type
_entity_poly.pdbx_seq_one_letter_code
_entity_poly.pdbx_strand_id
1 'polypeptide(L)'
;MKRNRCEREIEVVDALRTGASTAELDGHLRTCAVCAETRLVAGSLLRSAAALRTQQEPPLAGQVWRRAQARKQEMALRRATRPLIFMRAVSVVCVIAFAAWLLHSFWRFADRGLIGGWGAMAAQTAAAGAAIAVACIAAGAWYLLHEDKRQNGAISST
;
A
#
# COMPACT_ATOMS: atom_id res chain seq x y z
N MET A 1 36.02 17.80 -7.16
CA MET A 1 35.38 19.05 -6.70
C MET A 1 34.31 19.45 -7.72
N LYS A 2 33.03 19.50 -7.32
CA LYS A 2 31.86 19.72 -8.20
C LYS A 2 31.85 21.18 -8.71
N ARG A 3 32.36 21.42 -9.93
CA ARG A 3 32.42 22.74 -10.58
C ARG A 3 31.20 23.04 -11.48
N ASN A 4 30.08 22.33 -11.27
CA ASN A 4 28.94 22.31 -12.19
C ASN A 4 27.69 23.02 -11.63
N ARG A 5 27.79 23.69 -10.49
CA ARG A 5 26.63 24.39 -9.88
C ARG A 5 27.01 25.84 -9.64
N CYS A 6 26.23 26.74 -10.23
CA CYS A 6 26.33 28.17 -9.97
C CYS A 6 25.28 28.54 -8.92
N GLU A 7 25.60 29.44 -7.99
CA GLU A 7 24.64 29.89 -6.96
C GLU A 7 23.46 30.65 -7.58
N ARG A 8 23.70 31.38 -8.68
CA ARG A 8 22.68 32.15 -9.40
C ARG A 8 21.84 31.32 -10.39
N GLU A 9 22.05 30.00 -10.44
CA GLU A 9 21.29 29.12 -11.33
C GLU A 9 19.78 29.19 -11.05
N ILE A 10 19.39 29.27 -9.78
CA ILE A 10 17.98 29.38 -9.35
C ILE A 10 17.38 30.71 -9.82
N GLU A 11 18.14 31.81 -9.72
CA GLU A 11 17.71 33.14 -10.17
C GLU A 11 17.47 33.17 -11.69
N VAL A 12 18.32 32.50 -12.47
CA VAL A 12 18.14 32.36 -13.93
C VAL A 12 16.87 31.59 -14.28
N VAL A 13 16.59 30.49 -13.59
CA VAL A 13 15.38 29.69 -13.81
C VAL A 13 14.13 30.49 -13.44
N ASP A 14 14.17 31.25 -12.35
CA ASP A 14 13.01 32.05 -11.92
C ASP A 14 12.78 33.25 -12.84
N ALA A 15 13.85 33.92 -13.28
CA ALA A 15 13.79 34.98 -14.30
C ALA A 15 13.18 34.47 -15.62
N LEU A 16 13.53 33.25 -16.04
CA LEU A 16 12.92 32.60 -17.22
C LEU A 16 11.44 32.28 -17.04
N ARG A 17 11.02 31.89 -15.83
CA ARG A 17 9.63 31.54 -15.54
C ARG A 17 8.73 32.77 -15.44
N THR A 18 9.23 33.85 -14.84
CA THR A 18 8.50 35.10 -14.59
C THR A 18 8.62 36.10 -15.74
N GLY A 19 9.64 35.96 -16.58
CA GLY A 19 9.99 36.93 -17.63
C GLY A 19 10.73 38.16 -17.12
N ALA A 20 11.04 38.24 -15.82
CA ALA A 20 11.74 39.37 -15.22
C ALA A 20 13.25 39.09 -15.15
N SER A 21 14.04 39.78 -15.98
CA SER A 21 15.52 39.73 -15.95
C SER A 21 16.08 41.05 -15.45
N THR A 22 17.11 40.99 -14.61
CA THR A 22 17.88 42.17 -14.19
C THR A 22 19.14 42.31 -15.03
N ALA A 23 19.64 43.54 -15.21
CA ALA A 23 20.85 43.80 -15.99
C ALA A 23 22.09 43.06 -15.42
N GLU A 24 22.12 42.85 -14.11
CA GLU A 24 23.18 42.10 -13.42
C GLU A 24 23.15 40.60 -13.76
N LEU A 25 21.95 40.01 -13.84
CA LEU A 25 21.76 38.61 -14.21
C LEU A 25 22.09 38.37 -15.68
N ASP A 26 21.71 39.29 -16.58
CA ASP A 26 22.10 39.23 -17.99
C ASP A 26 23.61 39.40 -18.19
N GLY A 27 24.27 40.21 -17.35
CA GLY A 27 25.73 40.29 -17.30
C GLY A 27 26.37 38.96 -16.89
N HIS A 28 25.82 38.30 -15.87
CA HIS A 28 26.29 36.99 -15.40
C HIS A 28 26.10 35.88 -16.44
N LEU A 29 24.99 35.89 -17.18
CA LEU A 29 24.71 34.90 -18.23
C LEU A 29 25.73 34.91 -19.38
N ARG A 30 26.39 36.05 -19.62
CA ARG A 30 27.44 36.16 -20.65
C ARG A 30 28.78 35.56 -20.22
N THR A 31 29.03 35.46 -18.91
CA THR A 31 30.32 35.02 -18.36
C THR A 31 30.25 33.62 -17.77
N CYS A 32 29.07 33.15 -17.37
CA CYS A 32 28.87 31.84 -16.76
C CYS A 32 28.29 30.81 -17.73
N ALA A 33 29.13 29.86 -18.18
CA ALA A 33 28.71 28.79 -19.10
C ALA A 33 27.60 27.89 -18.52
N VAL A 34 27.63 27.62 -17.21
CA VAL A 34 26.60 26.80 -16.54
C VAL A 34 25.24 27.47 -16.63
N CYS A 35 25.15 28.76 -16.26
CA CYS A 35 23.90 29.51 -16.32
C CYS A 35 23.40 29.71 -17.77
N ALA A 36 24.31 29.83 -18.75
CA ALA A 36 23.95 29.88 -20.16
C ALA A 36 23.33 28.56 -20.65
N GLU A 37 23.90 27.42 -20.27
CA GLU A 37 23.35 26.09 -20.57
C GLU A 37 21.99 25.89 -19.88
N THR A 38 21.89 26.21 -18.58
CA THR A 38 20.61 26.16 -17.85
C THR A 38 19.56 27.02 -18.54
N ARG A 39 19.92 28.23 -19.02
CA ARG A 39 19.00 29.10 -19.75
C ARG A 39 18.49 28.46 -21.03
N LEU A 40 19.38 27.79 -21.76
CA LEU A 40 19.04 27.14 -23.02
C LEU A 40 18.08 25.95 -22.80
N VAL A 41 18.41 25.08 -21.85
CA VAL A 41 17.61 23.88 -21.52
C VAL A 41 16.27 24.27 -20.88
N ALA A 42 16.28 25.12 -19.85
CA ALA A 42 15.06 25.56 -19.20
C ALA A 42 14.17 26.34 -20.18
N GLY A 43 14.76 27.18 -21.04
CA GLY A 43 14.05 27.90 -22.09
C GLY A 43 13.42 26.99 -23.15
N SER A 44 14.07 25.90 -23.57
CA SER A 44 13.46 24.92 -24.48
C SER A 44 12.29 24.16 -23.83
N LEU A 45 12.43 23.80 -22.56
CA LEU A 45 11.37 23.14 -21.80
C LEU A 45 10.17 24.06 -21.59
N LEU A 46 10.38 25.32 -21.23
CA LEU A 46 9.33 26.32 -21.08
C LEU A 46 8.59 26.57 -22.40
N ARG A 47 9.30 26.67 -23.52
CA ARG A 47 8.67 26.77 -24.85
C ARG A 47 7.85 25.54 -25.20
N SER A 48 8.37 24.35 -24.91
CA SER A 48 7.63 23.09 -25.13
C SER A 48 6.39 23.02 -24.25
N ALA A 49 6.50 23.40 -22.98
CA ALA A 49 5.38 23.47 -22.06
C ALA A 49 4.32 24.51 -22.50
N ALA A 50 4.75 25.65 -23.03
CA ALA A 50 3.85 26.64 -23.61
C ALA A 50 3.11 26.10 -24.85
N ALA A 51 3.82 25.39 -25.74
CA ALA A 51 3.21 24.73 -26.89
C ALA A 51 2.24 23.60 -26.51
N LEU A 52 2.54 22.85 -25.44
CA LEU A 52 1.64 21.85 -24.88
C LEU A 52 0.40 22.49 -24.25
N ARG A 53 0.55 23.63 -23.56
CA ARG A 53 -0.56 24.40 -23.01
C ARG A 53 -1.51 24.94 -24.08
N THR A 54 -1.01 25.32 -25.25
CA THR A 54 -1.88 25.77 -26.35
C THR A 54 -2.60 24.61 -27.04
N GLN A 55 -2.05 23.40 -27.00
CA GLN A 55 -2.67 22.21 -27.58
C GLN A 55 -3.64 21.50 -26.63
N GLN A 56 -3.41 21.58 -25.32
CA GLN A 56 -4.25 20.96 -24.30
C GLN A 56 -4.46 21.89 -23.13
N GLU A 57 -5.73 22.23 -22.89
CA GLU A 57 -6.15 22.91 -21.67
C GLU A 57 -5.73 22.05 -20.48
N PRO A 58 -4.91 22.56 -19.54
CA PRO A 58 -4.54 21.80 -18.36
C PRO A 58 -5.81 21.42 -17.59
N PRO A 59 -5.94 20.16 -17.12
CA PRO A 59 -7.13 19.77 -16.37
C PRO A 59 -7.24 20.64 -15.12
N LEU A 60 -8.47 21.11 -14.85
CA LEU A 60 -8.78 21.92 -13.66
C LEU A 60 -8.09 21.35 -12.42
N ALA A 61 -7.42 22.20 -11.64
CA ALA A 61 -6.64 21.79 -10.47
C ALA A 61 -7.44 20.89 -9.51
N GLY A 62 -8.75 21.15 -9.36
CA GLY A 62 -9.66 20.31 -8.57
C GLY A 62 -9.85 18.88 -9.11
N GLN A 63 -9.71 18.64 -10.42
CA GLN A 63 -9.74 17.28 -10.99
C GLN A 63 -8.46 16.51 -10.67
N VAL A 64 -7.30 17.17 -10.76
CA VAL A 64 -6.01 16.56 -10.40
C VAL A 64 -5.98 16.24 -8.90
N TRP A 65 -6.44 17.18 -8.07
CA TRP A 65 -6.55 16.99 -6.63
C TRP A 65 -7.48 15.84 -6.25
N ARG A 66 -8.68 15.78 -6.85
CA ARG A 66 -9.63 14.69 -6.62
C ARG A 66 -9.07 13.33 -7.05
N ARG A 67 -8.38 13.25 -8.19
CA ARG A 67 -7.70 12.02 -8.62
C ARG A 67 -6.59 11.61 -7.66
N ALA A 68 -5.79 12.56 -7.17
CA ALA A 68 -4.76 12.29 -6.19
C ALA A 68 -5.37 11.80 -4.85
N GLN A 69 -6.47 12.38 -4.43
CA GLN A 69 -7.16 12.01 -3.19
C GLN A 69 -7.87 10.65 -3.31
N ALA A 70 -8.47 10.35 -4.46
CA ALA A 70 -9.02 9.02 -4.76
C ALA A 70 -7.95 7.93 -4.70
N ARG A 71 -6.76 8.17 -5.27
CA ARG A 71 -5.62 7.23 -5.17
C ARG A 71 -5.14 7.04 -3.73
N LYS A 72 -5.12 8.11 -2.93
CA LYS A 72 -4.80 8.00 -1.48
C LYS A 72 -5.84 7.20 -0.72
N GLN A 73 -7.12 7.41 -1.01
CA GLN A 73 -8.23 6.67 -0.40
C GLN A 73 -8.22 5.20 -0.81
N GLU A 74 -7.95 4.86 -2.06
CA GLU A 74 -7.79 3.46 -2.48
C GLU A 74 -6.65 2.76 -1.75
N MET A 75 -5.52 3.43 -1.54
CA MET A 75 -4.41 2.88 -0.76
C MET A 75 -4.76 2.70 0.72
N ALA A 76 -5.53 3.62 1.31
CA ALA A 76 -6.00 3.53 2.69
C ALA A 76 -7.05 2.40 2.85
N LEU A 77 -8.01 2.30 1.93
CA LEU A 77 -9.04 1.26 1.92
C LEU A 77 -8.43 -0.12 1.69
N ARG A 78 -7.44 -0.28 0.82
CA ARG A 78 -6.72 -1.55 0.63
C ARG A 78 -5.93 -1.98 1.86
N ARG A 79 -5.51 -1.04 2.72
CA ARG A 79 -4.89 -1.36 4.02
C ARG A 79 -5.95 -1.73 5.07
N ALA A 80 -7.07 -1.01 5.11
CA ALA A 80 -8.12 -1.22 6.11
C ALA A 80 -9.02 -2.45 5.86
N THR A 81 -9.19 -2.89 4.60
CA THR A 81 -10.08 -4.02 4.26
C THR A 81 -9.44 -5.40 4.42
N ARG A 82 -8.11 -5.49 4.46
CA ARG A 82 -7.40 -6.75 4.70
C ARG A 82 -7.83 -7.43 6.02
N PRO A 83 -7.77 -6.77 7.20
CA PRO A 83 -8.14 -7.42 8.47
C PRO A 83 -9.61 -7.87 8.54
N LEU A 84 -10.51 -7.18 7.83
CA LEU A 84 -11.94 -7.53 7.80
C LEU A 84 -12.22 -8.86 7.08
N ILE A 85 -11.52 -9.13 5.98
CA ILE A 85 -11.66 -10.41 5.27
C ILE A 85 -11.12 -11.57 6.13
N PHE A 86 -10.07 -11.33 6.91
CA PHE A 86 -9.49 -12.33 7.82
C PHE A 86 -10.41 -12.68 9.00
N MET A 87 -10.99 -11.68 9.68
CA MET A 87 -11.98 -11.91 10.73
C MET A 87 -13.14 -12.79 10.24
N ARG A 88 -13.57 -12.57 8.99
CA ARG A 88 -14.64 -13.36 8.37
C ARG A 88 -14.22 -14.80 8.08
N ALA A 89 -13.00 -15.02 7.60
CA ALA A 89 -12.46 -16.36 7.36
C ALA A 89 -12.31 -17.16 8.67
N VAL A 90 -11.76 -16.55 9.73
CA VAL A 90 -11.63 -17.17 11.05
C VAL A 90 -13.02 -17.52 11.61
N SER A 91 -13.98 -16.61 11.50
CA SER A 91 -15.36 -16.86 11.93
C SER A 91 -15.98 -18.07 11.22
N VAL A 92 -15.81 -18.19 9.90
CA VAL A 92 -16.32 -19.34 9.13
C VAL A 92 -15.68 -20.65 9.58
N VAL A 93 -14.36 -20.67 9.80
CA VAL A 93 -13.65 -21.85 10.29
C VAL A 93 -14.15 -22.26 11.68
N CYS A 94 -14.34 -21.29 12.58
CA CYS A 94 -14.91 -21.55 13.91
C CYS A 94 -16.32 -22.14 13.82
N VAL A 95 -17.19 -21.59 12.96
CA VAL A 95 -18.56 -22.09 12.78
C VAL A 95 -18.57 -23.52 12.24
N ILE A 96 -17.73 -23.83 11.25
CA ILE A 96 -17.62 -25.19 10.69
C ILE A 96 -17.12 -26.17 11.73
N ALA A 97 -16.09 -25.79 12.51
CA ALA A 97 -15.56 -26.63 13.58
C ALA A 97 -16.62 -26.93 14.66
N PHE A 98 -17.39 -25.91 15.07
CA PHE A 98 -18.50 -26.07 16.02
C PHE A 98 -19.63 -26.94 15.47
N ALA A 99 -20.00 -26.76 14.20
CA ALA A 99 -21.04 -27.56 13.56
C ALA A 99 -20.63 -29.03 13.44
N ALA A 100 -19.40 -29.29 13.01
CA ALA A 100 -18.85 -30.65 12.95
C ALA A 100 -18.78 -31.29 14.33
N TRP A 101 -18.42 -30.51 15.36
CA TRP A 101 -18.41 -30.96 16.75
C TRP A 101 -19.80 -31.38 17.25
N LEU A 102 -20.81 -30.53 17.03
CA LEU A 102 -22.18 -30.81 17.43
C LEU A 102 -22.74 -32.05 16.72
N LEU A 103 -22.48 -32.18 15.42
CA LEU A 103 -22.94 -33.32 14.64
C LEU A 103 -22.29 -34.63 15.12
N HIS A 104 -20.99 -34.59 15.39
CA HIS A 104 -20.26 -35.75 15.93
C HIS A 104 -20.75 -36.15 17.34
N SER A 105 -20.95 -35.16 18.22
CA SER A 105 -21.48 -35.37 19.56
C SER A 105 -22.88 -35.98 19.52
N PHE A 106 -23.74 -35.46 18.64
CA PHE A 106 -25.11 -35.92 18.47
C PHE A 106 -25.18 -37.37 17.95
N TRP A 107 -24.36 -37.71 16.95
CA TRP A 107 -24.27 -39.08 16.43
C TRP A 107 -23.76 -40.06 17.49
N ARG A 108 -22.74 -39.71 18.28
CA ARG A 108 -22.27 -40.57 19.38
C ARG A 108 -23.29 -40.72 20.50
N PHE A 109 -24.09 -39.69 20.76
CA PHE A 109 -25.16 -39.77 21.75
C PHE A 109 -26.32 -40.66 21.25
N ALA A 110 -26.59 -40.65 19.95
CA ALA A 110 -27.56 -41.55 19.33
C ALA A 110 -27.08 -43.03 19.37
N ASP A 111 -25.79 -43.30 19.13
CA ASP A 111 -25.22 -44.65 19.16
C ASP A 111 -25.05 -45.22 20.58
N ARG A 112 -24.85 -44.36 21.59
CA ARG A 112 -24.72 -44.78 22.98
C ARG A 112 -26.01 -44.53 23.72
N GLY A 113 -26.92 -45.51 23.66
CA GLY A 113 -28.06 -45.60 24.56
C GLY A 113 -27.68 -45.31 26.02
N LEU A 114 -28.65 -44.75 26.77
CA LEU A 114 -28.59 -44.01 28.04
C LEU A 114 -27.70 -44.52 29.21
N ILE A 115 -26.93 -45.60 29.09
CA ILE A 115 -26.47 -46.39 30.24
C ILE A 115 -24.96 -46.20 30.59
N GLY A 116 -24.17 -45.39 29.87
CA GLY A 116 -22.69 -45.34 30.08
C GLY A 116 -22.01 -43.95 30.11
N GLY A 117 -22.75 -42.86 30.29
CA GLY A 117 -22.35 -41.53 29.77
C GLY A 117 -21.20 -40.76 30.44
N TRP A 118 -20.89 -40.96 31.72
CA TRP A 118 -20.13 -39.92 32.46
C TRP A 118 -18.60 -39.94 32.25
N GLY A 119 -17.96 -41.11 32.24
CA GLY A 119 -16.50 -41.20 32.01
C GLY A 119 -16.08 -40.88 30.57
N ALA A 120 -16.93 -41.19 29.60
CA ALA A 120 -16.64 -40.94 28.19
C ALA A 120 -16.81 -39.46 27.80
N MET A 121 -17.57 -38.66 28.55
CA MET A 121 -17.73 -37.23 28.28
C MET A 121 -16.46 -36.41 28.58
N ALA A 122 -15.75 -36.72 29.67
CA ALA A 122 -14.54 -35.98 30.06
C ALA A 122 -13.35 -36.18 29.10
N ALA A 123 -13.15 -37.40 28.59
CA ALA A 123 -12.12 -37.67 27.59
C ALA A 123 -12.43 -37.04 26.22
N GLN A 124 -13.72 -36.83 25.91
CA GLN A 124 -14.15 -36.23 24.64
C GLN A 124 -13.98 -34.71 24.62
N THR A 125 -14.28 -34.01 25.71
CA THR A 125 -14.09 -32.56 25.79
C THR A 125 -12.61 -32.16 25.68
N ALA A 126 -11.71 -32.99 26.23
CA ALA A 126 -10.26 -32.78 26.10
C ALA A 126 -9.77 -32.93 24.65
N ALA A 127 -10.22 -33.97 23.94
CA ALA A 127 -9.86 -34.16 22.53
C ALA A 127 -10.44 -33.06 21.62
N ALA A 128 -11.64 -32.57 21.93
CA ALA A 128 -12.25 -31.41 21.28
C ALA A 128 -11.38 -30.16 21.36
N GLY A 129 -11.00 -29.83 22.59
CA GLY A 129 -10.24 -28.63 22.90
C GLY A 129 -8.89 -28.67 22.21
N ALA A 130 -8.25 -29.84 22.19
CA ALA A 130 -7.00 -30.05 21.47
C ALA A 130 -7.16 -29.83 19.96
N ALA A 131 -8.20 -30.35 19.32
CA ALA A 131 -8.42 -30.17 17.89
C ALA A 131 -8.69 -28.69 17.52
N ILE A 132 -9.48 -27.98 18.32
CA ILE A 132 -9.76 -26.55 18.13
C ILE A 132 -8.49 -25.73 18.32
N ALA A 133 -7.71 -26.01 19.37
CA ALA A 133 -6.45 -25.33 19.62
C ALA A 133 -5.45 -25.55 18.47
N VAL A 134 -5.31 -26.78 17.97
CA VAL A 134 -4.44 -27.10 16.83
C VAL A 134 -4.90 -26.37 15.56
N ALA A 135 -6.21 -26.30 15.30
CA ALA A 135 -6.73 -25.57 14.15
C ALA A 135 -6.44 -24.05 14.26
N CYS A 136 -6.62 -23.46 15.43
CA CYS A 136 -6.28 -22.06 15.69
C CYS A 136 -4.78 -21.78 15.53
N ILE A 137 -3.93 -22.67 16.07
CA ILE A 137 -2.47 -22.54 15.98
C ILE A 137 -2.00 -22.71 14.53
N ALA A 138 -2.52 -23.70 13.80
CA ALA A 138 -2.18 -23.94 12.40
C ALA A 138 -2.61 -22.76 11.51
N ALA A 139 -3.81 -22.19 11.75
CA ALA A 139 -4.28 -21.00 11.06
C ALA A 139 -3.40 -19.78 11.35
N GLY A 140 -3.00 -19.58 12.61
CA GLY A 140 -2.08 -18.50 13.01
C GLY A 140 -0.67 -18.66 12.44
N ALA A 141 -0.12 -19.86 12.46
CA ALA A 141 1.19 -20.18 11.90
C ALA A 141 1.21 -20.01 10.38
N TRP A 142 0.16 -20.45 9.69
CA TRP A 142 -0.01 -20.24 8.26
C TRP A 142 -0.09 -18.74 7.91
N TYR A 143 -0.78 -17.94 8.74
CA TYR A 143 -0.85 -16.48 8.56
C TYR A 143 0.54 -15.84 8.64
N LEU A 144 1.32 -16.14 9.68
CA LEU A 144 2.66 -15.59 9.87
C LEU A 144 3.61 -15.97 8.71
N LEU A 145 3.58 -17.22 8.27
CA LEU A 145 4.38 -17.70 7.12
C LEU A 145 3.99 -17.01 5.81
N HIS A 146 2.70 -16.74 5.62
CA HIS A 146 2.22 -16.09 4.41
C HIS A 146 2.50 -14.59 4.41
N GLU A 147 2.50 -13.93 5.57
CA GLU A 147 2.91 -12.53 5.70
C GLU A 147 4.40 -12.32 5.40
N ASP A 148 5.26 -13.21 5.90
CA ASP A 148 6.70 -13.18 5.66
C ASP A 148 7.04 -13.30 4.17
N LYS A 149 6.40 -14.24 3.45
CA LYS A 149 6.56 -14.37 2.00
C LYS A 149 6.15 -13.11 1.24
N ARG A 150 5.13 -12.38 1.71
CA ARG A 150 4.70 -11.13 1.06
C ARG A 150 5.64 -9.97 1.32
N GLN A 151 6.23 -9.88 2.50
CA GLN A 151 7.23 -8.85 2.80
C GLN A 151 8.52 -9.10 2.03
N ASN A 152 9.00 -10.35 2.00
CA ASN A 152 10.22 -10.71 1.28
C ASN A 152 10.09 -10.55 -0.24
N GLY A 153 8.90 -10.81 -0.81
CA GLY A 153 8.64 -10.56 -2.23
C GLY A 153 8.59 -9.08 -2.62
N ALA A 154 8.23 -8.19 -1.69
CA ALA A 154 8.17 -6.75 -1.95
C ALA A 154 9.55 -6.09 -1.92
N ILE A 155 10.49 -6.62 -1.12
CA ILE A 155 11.85 -6.08 -0.96
C ILE A 155 12.74 -6.48 -2.16
N SER A 156 12.49 -7.64 -2.76
CA SER A 156 13.25 -8.13 -3.94
C SER A 156 12.94 -7.40 -5.25
N SER A 157 11.93 -6.53 -5.29
CA SER A 157 11.51 -5.79 -6.50
C SER A 157 11.93 -4.31 -6.51
N THR A 158 12.70 -3.88 -5.52
CA THR A 158 13.28 -2.54 -5.37
C THR A 158 14.79 -2.61 -5.49
#